data_AF-S4MVP3-F1
#
_entry.id   AF-S4MVP3-F1
#
_cell.length_a   1.000
_cell.length_b   1.000
_cell.length_c   1.000
_cell.angle_alpha   90.00
_cell.angle_beta   90.00
_cell.angle_gamma   90.00
#
_symmetry.space_group_name_H-M   'P 1'
#
loop_
_entity.id
_entity.type
_entity.pdbx_description
1 polymer ?
#
loop_
_entity_poly.entity_id
_entity_poly.type
_entity_poly.pdbx_seq_one_letter_code
_entity_poly.pdbx_strand_id
1 'polypeptide(L)' 'MRDGSGQVIAALNVNCHAAETSVERLVEEHLPLLLQTAGDISADFARVAAVPQT' A
#
# COMPACT_ATOMS: atom_id res chain seq x y z
N MET A 1 4.21 0.22 -3.56
CA MET A 1 4.91 -0.16 -2.32
C MET A 1 6.40 -0.05 -2.55
N ARG A 2 7.14 0.51 -1.59
CA ARG A 2 8.59 0.66 -1.68
C ARG A 2 9.27 -0.08 -0.53
N ASP A 3 10.45 -0.61 -0.76
CA ASP A 3 11.28 -1.18 0.31
C ASP A 3 12.05 -0.07 1.07
N GLY A 4 12.87 -0.47 2.05
CA GLY A 4 13.69 0.44 2.85
C GLY A 4 14.75 1.23 2.06
N SER A 5 15.06 0.84 0.81
CA SER A 5 15.95 1.57 -0.11
C SER A 5 15.20 2.57 -0.99
N GLY A 6 13.87 2.57 -0.95
CA GLY A 6 13.00 3.40 -1.79
C GLY A 6 12.68 2.78 -3.15
N GLN A 7 13.18 1.58 -3.46
CA GLN A 7 12.86 0.87 -4.69
C GLN A 7 11.40 0.40 -4.69
N VAL A 8 10.70 0.53 -5.82
CA VAL A 8 9.35 -0.02 -5.97
C VAL A 8 9.45 -1.53 -6.14
N ILE A 9 8.85 -2.28 -5.21
CA ILE A 9 8.91 -3.76 -5.18
C ILE A 9 7.54 -4.43 -5.35
N ALA A 10 6.44 -3.69 -5.17
CA ALA A 10 5.09 -4.21 -5.41
C ALA A 10 4.07 -3.08 -5.66
N ALA A 11 2.92 -3.46 -6.23
CA ALA A 11 1.72 -2.63 -6.33
C ALA A 11 0.60 -3.21 -5.45
N LEU A 12 -0.23 -2.34 -4.89
CA LEU A 12 -1.42 -2.71 -4.14
C LEU A 12 -2.64 -2.07 -4.80
N ASN A 13 -3.80 -2.71 -4.69
CA ASN A 13 -5.04 -2.21 -5.24
C ASN A 13 -6.21 -2.45 -4.28
N VAL A 14 -7.33 -1.80 -4.62
CA VAL A 14 -8.66 -2.13 -4.15
C VAL A 14 -9.52 -2.27 -5.40
N ASN A 15 -10.42 -3.25 -5.40
CA ASN A 15 -11.38 -3.48 -6.47
C ASN A 15 -12.80 -3.43 -5.87
N CYS A 16 -13.71 -2.79 -6.59
CA CYS A 16 -15.12 -2.70 -6.24
C CYS A 16 -15.99 -2.89 -7.48
N HIS A 17 -17.28 -3.14 -7.27
CA HIS A 17 -18.23 -3.20 -8.38
C HIS A 17 -18.55 -1.79 -8.87
N ALA A 18 -18.34 -1.52 -10.17
CA ALA A 18 -18.48 -0.18 -10.73
C ALA A 18 -19.91 0.38 -10.68
N ALA A 19 -20.93 -0.47 -10.64
CA ALA A 19 -22.32 -0.03 -10.50
C ALA A 19 -22.69 0.34 -9.05
N GLU A 20 -21.87 -0.04 -8.06
CA GLU A 20 -22.17 0.12 -6.64
C GLU A 20 -21.27 1.16 -5.95
N THR A 21 -20.13 1.50 -6.55
CA THR A 21 -19.16 2.42 -5.95
C THR A 21 -18.76 3.48 -6.97
N SER A 22 -18.99 4.74 -6.61
CA SER A 22 -18.55 5.87 -7.41
C SER A 22 -17.03 6.06 -7.35
N VAL A 23 -16.48 6.74 -8.34
CA VAL A 23 -15.06 7.15 -8.34
C VAL A 23 -14.76 8.08 -7.17
N GLU A 24 -15.68 8.97 -6.83
CA GLU A 24 -15.55 9.86 -5.66
C GLU A 24 -15.36 9.05 -4.38
N ARG A 25 -16.19 8.03 -4.15
CA ARG A 25 -16.06 7.14 -2.98
C ARG A 25 -14.75 6.35 -3.00
N LEU A 26 -14.27 5.90 -4.17
CA LEU A 26 -12.95 5.28 -4.30
C LEU A 26 -11.81 6.23 -3.89
N VAL A 27 -11.88 7.50 -4.28
CA VAL A 27 -10.83 8.50 -4.02
C VAL A 27 -10.89 9.03 -2.59
N GLU A 28 -12.08 9.32 -2.07
CA GLU A 28 -12.22 9.98 -0.76
C GLU A 28 -12.16 9.00 0.41
N GLU A 29 -12.67 7.78 0.24
CA GLU A 29 -12.76 6.81 1.32
C GLU A 29 -11.74 5.68 1.19
N HIS A 30 -11.57 5.09 0.00
CA HIS A 30 -10.72 3.91 -0.17
C HIS A 30 -9.24 4.25 -0.41
N LEU A 31 -8.94 5.29 -1.18
CA LEU A 31 -7.55 5.65 -1.48
C LEU A 31 -6.73 6.01 -0.23
N PRO A 32 -7.23 6.79 0.76
CA PRO A 32 -6.47 7.05 1.98
C PRO A 32 -6.14 5.76 2.75
N LEU A 33 -7.09 4.83 2.84
CA LEU A 33 -6.89 3.53 3.50
C LEU A 33 -5.88 2.67 2.76
N LEU A 34 -5.91 2.66 1.43
CA LEU A 34 -4.94 1.94 0.60
C LEU A 34 -3.53 2.52 0.75
N LEU A 35 -3.40 3.85 0.80
CA LEU A 35 -2.13 4.54 1.02
C LEU A 35 -1.57 4.24 2.41
N GLN A 36 -2.41 4.28 3.45
CA GLN A 36 -2.02 3.90 4.81
C GLN A 36 -1.52 2.45 4.84
N THR A 37 -2.29 1.52 4.28
CA THR A 37 -1.93 0.10 4.20
C THR A 37 -0.61 -0.11 3.46
N ALA A 38 -0.39 0.60 2.35
CA ALA A 38 0.85 0.54 1.61
C ALA A 38 2.04 1.09 2.42
N GLY A 39 1.82 2.13 3.22
CA GLY A 39 2.82 2.70 4.14
C GLY A 39 3.20 1.71 5.24
N ASP A 40 2.22 1.09 5.89
CA ASP A 40 2.43 0.13 6.98
C ASP A 40 3.23 -1.09 6.51
N ILE A 41 2.86 -1.66 5.36
CA ILE A 41 3.60 -2.79 4.79
C ILE A 41 5.02 -2.36 4.36
N SER A 42 5.18 -1.16 3.79
CA SER A 42 6.52 -0.64 3.44
C SER A 42 7.41 -0.51 4.68
N ALA A 43 6.83 -0.09 5.82
CA ALA A 43 7.55 -0.02 7.10
C ALA A 43 7.95 -1.40 7.63
N ASP A 44 7.12 -2.43 7.44
CA ASP A 44 7.48 -3.81 7.77
C ASP A 44 8.66 -4.31 6.93
N PHE A 45 8.66 -4.06 5.62
CA PHE A 45 9.80 -4.40 4.76
C PHE A 45 11.08 -3.70 5.20
N ALA A 46 11.00 -2.41 5.58
CA ALA A 46 12.15 -1.67 6.09
C ALA A 46 12.66 -2.28 7.42
N ARG A 47 11.77 -2.70 8.32
CA ARG A 47 12.14 -3.39 9.57
C ARG A 47 12.84 -4.72 9.30
N VAL A 48 12.30 -5.54 8.41
CA VAL A 48 12.92 -6.84 8.05
C VAL A 48 14.29 -6.64 7.44
N ALA A 49 14.47 -5.65 6.57
CA ALA A 49 15.75 -5.35 5.94
C ALA A 49 16.80 -4.81 6.92
N ALA A 50 16.39 -4.23 8.05
CA ALA A 50 17.29 -3.72 9.08
C ALA A 50 17.83 -4.82 10.01
N VAL A 51 17.21 -6.01 10.04
CA VAL A 51 17.69 -7.14 10.84
C VAL A 51 18.84 -7.83 10.09
N PRO A 52 20.00 -8.08 10.72
CA PRO A 52 21.09 -8.84 10.10
C PRO A 52 20.62 -10.21 9.63
N GLN A 53 20.89 -10.53 8.37
CA GLN A 53 20.53 -11.84 7.81
C GLN A 53 21.77 -12.73 7.79
N THR A 54 21.61 -13.95 8.32
CA THR A 54 22.65 -15.00 8.40
C THR A 54 22.89 -15.69 7.08
#